data_AF-M5U3A3-F1
#
_entry.id   AF-M5U3A3-F1
#
_cell.length_a   1.000
_cell.length_b   1.000
_cell.length_c   1.000
_cell.angle_alpha   90.00
_cell.angle_beta   90.00
_cell.angle_gamma   90.00
#
_symmetry.space_group_name_H-M   'P 1'
#
loop_
_entity.id
_entity.type
_entity.pdbx_description
1 polymer ?
#
loop_
_entity_poly.entity_id
_entity_poly.type
_entity_poly.pdbx_seq_one_letter_code
_entity_poly.pdbx_strand_id
1 'polypeptide(L)'
;MSTHCLISFGSNLGDRDTVVAKAARLVDRSGVVARSADPDCSLSMAGLRTSRLYETPPIGGPGGQSPFLNAVAAFATEASAAEILDVLQHAEQQLGRERKDRWGARSIDLDVVLHGQLRGEASAGRRGLIGGRGPVGTAGALVVPHPRYTARKFVVVPACDVAADFFDPRFGWTLADLAEHLDAATPSMALLGGDENLRRTICERLAEEHQIQIVDAEAIERGVSIQDALWSSNPFNHAKPWVSPSVPRSLRENVNVEKSRSESAEEMPFRQLGLPRLIARIERTTLATRWPAPHQMWPVSWRWPEYRLEVDDLDWAVGEIASAMDSMFCDICPVTNDGDWW
;
A
#
# COMPACT_ATOMS: atom_id res chain seq x y z
N MET A 1 26.06 -4.05 -1.58
CA MET A 1 24.73 -4.27 -0.94
C MET A 1 23.73 -4.47 -2.04
N SER A 2 22.99 -5.58 -2.02
CA SER A 2 22.07 -5.95 -3.11
C SER A 2 20.83 -5.06 -3.09
N THR A 3 20.45 -4.54 -4.26
CA THR A 3 19.19 -3.84 -4.48
C THR A 3 18.10 -4.87 -4.76
N HIS A 4 16.94 -4.66 -4.14
CA HIS A 4 15.77 -5.53 -4.25
C HIS A 4 14.63 -4.75 -4.89
N CYS A 5 13.72 -5.47 -5.54
CA CYS A 5 12.49 -4.92 -6.09
C CYS A 5 11.31 -5.80 -5.67
N LEU A 6 10.18 -5.14 -5.44
CA LEU A 6 8.88 -5.75 -5.25
C LEU A 6 7.94 -5.17 -6.31
N ILE A 7 7.31 -6.03 -7.10
CA ILE A 7 6.32 -5.65 -8.11
C ILE A 7 4.98 -6.34 -7.84
N SER A 8 3.87 -5.75 -8.25
CA SER A 8 2.54 -6.38 -8.18
C SER A 8 1.96 -6.63 -9.57
N PHE A 9 1.13 -7.66 -9.65
CA PHE A 9 0.35 -8.07 -10.81
C PHE A 9 -1.13 -7.97 -10.44
N GLY A 10 -1.96 -7.48 -11.35
CA GLY A 10 -3.42 -7.49 -11.22
C GLY A 10 -4.10 -7.72 -12.57
N SER A 11 -5.06 -8.64 -12.64
CA SER A 11 -5.82 -8.92 -13.87
C SER A 11 -7.28 -9.22 -13.56
N ASN A 12 -8.23 -8.62 -14.30
CA ASN A 12 -9.66 -8.87 -14.12
C ASN A 12 -10.42 -9.21 -15.41
N LEU A 13 -9.72 -9.41 -16.54
CA LEU A 13 -10.33 -9.71 -17.83
C LEU A 13 -9.72 -10.95 -18.49
N GLY A 14 -10.56 -11.69 -19.20
CA GLY A 14 -10.14 -12.83 -20.01
C GLY A 14 -9.58 -13.98 -19.17
N ASP A 15 -8.60 -14.69 -19.72
CA ASP A 15 -7.88 -15.77 -19.04
C ASP A 15 -6.80 -15.17 -18.13
N ARG A 16 -7.23 -14.75 -16.93
CA ARG A 16 -6.42 -14.01 -15.95
C ARG A 16 -5.16 -14.79 -15.55
N ASP A 17 -5.29 -16.09 -15.29
CA ASP A 17 -4.19 -16.99 -14.92
C ASP A 17 -3.10 -17.01 -16.01
N THR A 18 -3.49 -17.23 -17.26
CA THR A 18 -2.55 -17.23 -18.39
C THR A 18 -1.89 -15.87 -18.60
N VAL A 19 -2.63 -14.77 -18.42
CA VAL A 19 -2.10 -13.42 -18.60
C VAL A 19 -1.07 -13.08 -17.52
N VAL A 20 -1.38 -13.36 -16.25
CA VAL A 20 -0.46 -13.14 -15.13
C VAL A 20 0.79 -14.02 -15.27
N ALA A 21 0.64 -15.29 -15.65
CA ALA A 21 1.76 -16.20 -15.95
C ALA A 21 2.67 -15.69 -17.09
N LYS A 22 2.09 -15.17 -18.17
CA LYS A 22 2.87 -14.57 -19.27
C LYS A 22 3.62 -13.32 -18.81
N ALA A 23 3.01 -12.46 -18.01
CA ALA A 23 3.68 -11.27 -17.46
C ALA A 23 4.89 -11.65 -16.61
N ALA A 24 4.75 -12.62 -15.70
CA ALA A 24 5.87 -13.12 -14.89
C ALA A 24 7.04 -13.62 -15.75
N ARG A 25 6.75 -14.41 -16.80
CA ARG A 25 7.78 -14.88 -17.75
C ARG A 25 8.46 -13.75 -18.52
N LEU A 26 7.73 -12.71 -18.90
CA LEU A 26 8.29 -11.54 -19.59
C LEU A 26 9.23 -10.76 -18.66
N VAL A 27 8.83 -10.55 -17.41
CA VAL A 27 9.67 -9.88 -16.41
C VAL A 27 10.92 -10.69 -16.11
N ASP A 28 10.80 -11.99 -15.85
CA ASP A 28 11.94 -12.86 -15.57
C ASP A 28 12.98 -12.80 -16.71
N ARG A 29 12.54 -12.88 -17.97
CA ARG A 29 13.41 -12.88 -19.16
C ARG A 29 13.91 -11.51 -19.60
N SER A 30 13.47 -10.42 -18.97
CA SER A 30 13.81 -9.05 -19.38
C SER A 30 15.26 -8.64 -19.11
N GLY A 31 15.97 -9.40 -18.27
CA GLY A 31 17.33 -9.07 -17.84
C GLY A 31 17.41 -8.20 -16.58
N VAL A 32 16.30 -7.68 -16.07
CA VAL A 32 16.29 -6.90 -14.81
C VAL A 32 16.32 -7.78 -13.55
N VAL A 33 16.06 -9.07 -13.69
CA VAL A 33 16.07 -10.05 -12.60
C VAL A 33 17.46 -10.68 -12.47
N ALA A 34 18.10 -10.52 -11.31
CA ALA A 34 19.39 -11.13 -11.04
C ALA A 34 19.28 -12.67 -11.05
N ARG A 35 20.20 -13.35 -11.75
CA ARG A 35 20.15 -14.80 -11.97
C ARG A 35 20.97 -15.60 -10.96
N SER A 36 22.03 -15.03 -10.42
CA SER A 36 22.87 -15.66 -9.41
C SER A 36 22.57 -15.06 -8.05
N ALA A 37 22.40 -15.93 -7.05
CA ALA A 37 22.59 -15.49 -5.68
C ALA A 37 24.07 -15.13 -5.51
N ASP A 38 24.36 -13.95 -4.99
CA ASP A 38 25.68 -13.56 -4.50
C ASP A 38 26.04 -14.53 -3.37
N PRO A 39 27.02 -15.43 -3.58
CA PRO A 39 27.35 -16.48 -2.62
C PRO A 39 27.91 -15.93 -1.30
N ASP A 40 28.42 -14.68 -1.30
CA ASP A 40 28.93 -14.01 -0.10
C ASP A 40 27.83 -13.21 0.64
N CYS A 41 26.61 -13.19 0.10
CA CYS A 41 25.49 -12.45 0.68
C CYS A 41 24.37 -13.42 1.07
N SER A 42 24.25 -13.71 2.37
CA SER A 42 23.14 -14.51 2.94
C SER A 42 21.75 -13.92 2.67
N LEU A 43 21.70 -12.65 2.24
CA LEU A 43 20.48 -11.94 1.86
C LEU A 43 20.22 -11.95 0.34
N SER A 44 21.00 -12.70 -0.43
CA SER A 44 20.87 -12.74 -1.88
C SER A 44 19.64 -13.53 -2.34
N MET A 45 18.93 -13.01 -3.33
CA MET A 45 17.82 -13.69 -4.00
C MET A 45 18.19 -13.95 -5.46
N ALA A 46 18.10 -15.21 -5.90
CA ALA A 46 18.25 -15.59 -7.29
C ALA A 46 16.87 -15.73 -7.95
N GLY A 47 16.70 -15.13 -9.13
CA GLY A 47 15.49 -15.26 -9.93
C GLY A 47 14.30 -14.45 -9.42
N LEU A 48 13.17 -14.63 -10.11
CA LEU A 48 11.88 -14.03 -9.78
C LEU A 48 11.12 -14.94 -8.82
N ARG A 49 10.87 -14.49 -7.59
CA ARG A 49 10.03 -15.22 -6.62
C ARG A 49 8.63 -14.64 -6.63
N THR A 50 7.62 -15.47 -6.84
CA THR A 50 6.21 -15.07 -6.91
C THR A 50 5.43 -15.54 -5.69
N SER A 51 4.49 -14.72 -5.23
CA SER A 51 3.49 -15.12 -4.23
C SER A 51 2.53 -16.16 -4.81
N ARG A 52 1.64 -16.72 -3.99
CA ARG A 52 0.42 -17.36 -4.51
C ARG A 52 -0.37 -16.37 -5.36
N LEU A 53 -1.25 -16.88 -6.21
CA LEU A 53 -2.31 -16.08 -6.80
C LEU A 53 -3.42 -15.87 -5.77
N TYR A 54 -3.96 -14.66 -5.71
CA TYR A 54 -5.05 -14.30 -4.82
C TYR A 54 -6.20 -13.68 -5.60
N GLU A 55 -7.42 -14.09 -5.31
CA GLU A 55 -8.62 -13.45 -5.83
C GLU A 55 -9.15 -12.42 -4.84
N THR A 56 -9.49 -11.22 -5.34
CA THR A 56 -10.11 -10.13 -4.57
C THR A 56 -11.27 -9.52 -5.33
N PRO A 57 -12.25 -8.91 -4.63
CA PRO A 57 -13.24 -8.07 -5.30
C PRO A 57 -12.55 -6.87 -6.00
N PRO A 58 -13.18 -6.29 -7.04
CA PRO A 58 -12.70 -5.04 -7.63
C PRO A 58 -12.79 -3.92 -6.59
N ILE A 59 -11.68 -3.21 -6.37
CA ILE A 59 -11.63 -2.07 -5.45
C ILE A 59 -11.62 -0.78 -6.23
N GLY A 60 -12.67 0.02 -6.06
CA GLY A 60 -12.92 1.23 -6.84
C GLY A 60 -13.32 0.97 -8.31
N GLY A 61 -13.51 2.06 -9.06
CA GLY A 61 -13.95 2.00 -10.46
C GLY A 61 -15.47 1.74 -10.62
N PRO A 62 -15.96 1.62 -11.87
CA PRO A 62 -17.39 1.37 -12.12
C PRO A 62 -17.81 0.00 -11.57
N GLY A 63 -19.04 -0.07 -11.05
CA GLY A 63 -19.63 -1.33 -10.56
C GLY A 63 -19.83 -2.38 -11.65
N GLY A 64 -19.91 -3.65 -11.25
CA GLY A 64 -20.14 -4.78 -12.16
C GLY A 64 -18.88 -5.37 -12.80
N GLN A 65 -17.70 -4.99 -12.34
CA GLN A 65 -16.44 -5.60 -12.77
C GLN A 65 -16.27 -7.02 -12.17
N SER A 66 -15.61 -7.89 -12.94
CA SER A 66 -15.19 -9.20 -12.45
C SER A 66 -14.14 -9.09 -11.34
N PRO A 67 -14.02 -10.11 -10.46
CA PRO A 67 -12.94 -10.18 -9.48
C PRO A 67 -11.56 -10.08 -10.11
N PHE A 68 -10.62 -9.51 -9.35
CA PHE A 68 -9.21 -9.42 -9.74
C PHE A 68 -8.45 -10.65 -9.26
N LEU A 69 -7.56 -11.14 -10.11
CA LEU A 69 -6.48 -12.04 -9.75
C LEU A 69 -5.23 -11.19 -9.52
N ASN A 70 -4.68 -11.24 -8.31
CA ASN A 70 -3.51 -10.46 -7.89
C ASN A 70 -2.36 -11.39 -7.48
N ALA A 71 -1.14 -10.93 -7.71
CA ALA A 71 0.08 -11.54 -7.18
C ALA A 71 1.15 -10.47 -6.94
N VAL A 72 2.19 -10.85 -6.21
CA VAL A 72 3.39 -10.04 -6.01
C VAL A 72 4.61 -10.86 -6.38
N ALA A 73 5.64 -10.22 -6.93
CA ALA A 73 6.95 -10.84 -7.09
C ALA A 73 8.06 -10.01 -6.46
N ALA A 74 9.05 -10.71 -5.92
CA ALA A 74 10.25 -10.14 -5.34
C ALA A 74 11.49 -10.69 -6.04
N PHE A 75 12.48 -9.83 -6.29
CA PHE A 75 13.74 -10.21 -6.93
C PHE A 75 14.87 -9.24 -6.56
N ALA A 76 16.12 -9.70 -6.69
CA ALA A 76 17.28 -8.82 -6.66
C ALA A 76 17.54 -8.25 -8.06
N THR A 77 18.06 -7.03 -8.14
CA THR A 77 18.27 -6.31 -9.40
C THR A 77 19.39 -5.30 -9.30
N GLU A 78 20.05 -5.01 -10.43
CA GLU A 78 20.94 -3.86 -10.59
C GLU A 78 20.25 -2.71 -11.34
N ALA A 79 19.06 -2.97 -11.91
CA ALA A 79 18.29 -1.98 -12.65
C ALA A 79 17.68 -0.95 -11.69
N SER A 80 17.60 0.29 -12.16
CA SER A 80 16.83 1.35 -11.51
C SER A 80 15.33 1.03 -11.55
N ALA A 81 14.56 1.60 -10.62
CA ALA A 81 13.11 1.44 -10.62
C ALA A 81 12.47 1.95 -11.93
N ALA A 82 13.08 2.95 -12.58
CA ALA A 82 12.66 3.47 -13.88
C ALA A 82 12.81 2.45 -15.02
N GLU A 83 13.94 1.73 -15.08
CA GLU A 83 14.16 0.67 -16.06
C GLU A 83 13.21 -0.52 -15.82
N ILE A 84 12.93 -0.83 -14.56
CA ILE A 84 11.93 -1.85 -14.21
C ILE A 84 10.54 -1.41 -14.68
N LEU A 85 10.16 -0.15 -14.46
CA LEU A 85 8.89 0.38 -14.96
C LEU A 85 8.79 0.25 -16.48
N ASP A 86 9.86 0.54 -17.23
CA ASP A 86 9.88 0.39 -18.69
C ASP A 86 9.62 -1.07 -19.11
N VAL A 87 10.21 -2.04 -18.41
CA VAL A 87 9.93 -3.48 -18.61
C VAL A 87 8.48 -3.82 -18.33
N LEU A 88 7.91 -3.35 -17.21
CA LEU A 88 6.52 -3.61 -16.85
C LEU A 88 5.56 -3.03 -17.90
N GLN A 89 5.77 -1.78 -18.32
CA GLN A 89 4.95 -1.12 -19.35
C GLN A 89 5.03 -1.84 -20.69
N HIS A 90 6.22 -2.36 -21.05
CA HIS A 90 6.38 -3.15 -22.26
C HIS A 90 5.62 -4.49 -22.18
N ALA A 91 5.69 -5.17 -21.03
CA ALA A 91 4.95 -6.42 -20.80
C ALA A 91 3.43 -6.20 -20.89
N GLU A 92 2.90 -5.14 -20.29
CA GLU A 92 1.48 -4.78 -20.40
C GLU A 92 1.05 -4.51 -21.84
N GLN A 93 1.88 -3.80 -22.62
CA GLN A 93 1.61 -3.53 -24.04
C GLN A 93 1.54 -4.83 -24.85
N GLN A 94 2.47 -5.77 -24.62
CA GLN A 94 2.45 -7.08 -25.29
C GLN A 94 1.23 -7.93 -24.91
N LEU A 95 0.71 -7.76 -23.70
CA LEU A 95 -0.45 -8.50 -23.18
C LEU A 95 -1.79 -7.80 -23.44
N GLY A 96 -1.81 -6.87 -24.40
CA GLY A 96 -3.06 -6.30 -24.93
C GLY A 96 -3.60 -5.12 -24.12
N ARG A 97 -2.75 -4.31 -23.49
CA ARG A 97 -3.17 -3.04 -22.85
C ARG A 97 -3.72 -2.06 -23.90
N GLU A 98 -5.03 -2.09 -24.15
CA GLU A 98 -5.75 -1.05 -24.90
C GLU A 98 -6.20 0.07 -23.93
N ARG A 99 -5.55 1.24 -23.96
CA ARG A 99 -5.97 2.39 -23.12
C ARG A 99 -7.27 3.01 -23.66
N LYS A 100 -8.42 2.39 -23.37
CA LYS A 100 -9.75 2.93 -23.73
C LYS A 100 -10.31 3.86 -22.64
N ASP A 101 -10.20 3.50 -21.36
CA ASP A 101 -10.68 4.29 -20.22
C ASP A 101 -9.67 4.35 -19.07
N ARG A 102 -9.58 5.49 -18.36
CA ARG A 102 -8.64 5.71 -17.23
C ARG A 102 -8.87 4.75 -16.05
N TRP A 103 -10.11 4.24 -15.91
CA TRP A 103 -10.58 3.33 -14.86
C TRP A 103 -11.31 2.08 -15.41
N GLY A 104 -11.19 1.83 -16.71
CA GLY A 104 -11.79 0.65 -17.34
C GLY A 104 -11.06 -0.63 -16.97
N ALA A 105 -11.74 -1.76 -17.15
CA ALA A 105 -11.16 -3.08 -16.92
C ALA A 105 -9.89 -3.29 -17.77
N ARG A 106 -8.84 -3.85 -17.17
CA ARG A 106 -7.51 -4.01 -17.78
C ARG A 106 -7.19 -5.49 -17.93
N SER A 107 -6.57 -5.87 -19.05
CA SER A 107 -6.08 -7.25 -19.21
C SER A 107 -5.03 -7.57 -18.15
N ILE A 108 -4.12 -6.64 -17.87
CA ILE A 108 -3.18 -6.70 -16.76
C ILE A 108 -2.71 -5.30 -16.35
N ASP A 109 -2.43 -5.14 -15.07
CA ASP A 109 -1.82 -3.96 -14.44
C ASP A 109 -0.56 -4.42 -13.69
N LEU A 110 0.58 -3.79 -13.97
CA LEU A 110 1.88 -4.09 -13.36
C LEU A 110 2.45 -2.84 -12.69
N ASP A 111 2.68 -2.89 -11.37
CA ASP A 111 3.21 -1.78 -10.60
C ASP A 111 4.57 -2.10 -9.96
N VAL A 112 5.46 -1.11 -9.92
CA VAL A 112 6.64 -1.14 -9.02
C VAL A 112 6.19 -0.71 -7.63
N VAL A 113 6.25 -1.62 -6.66
CA VAL A 113 5.76 -1.41 -5.29
C VAL A 113 6.87 -0.87 -4.38
N LEU A 114 8.00 -1.57 -4.32
CA LEU A 114 9.18 -1.19 -3.55
C LEU A 114 10.43 -1.41 -4.40
N HIS A 115 11.45 -0.59 -4.20
CA HIS A 115 12.76 -0.73 -4.84
C HIS A 115 13.83 -0.26 -3.87
N GLY A 116 15.03 -0.85 -3.93
CA GLY A 116 16.20 -0.39 -3.19
C GLY A 116 16.73 -1.39 -2.18
N GLN A 117 17.36 -0.86 -1.14
CA GLN A 117 17.81 -1.66 0.00
C GLN A 117 16.63 -1.91 0.94
N LEU A 118 15.99 -3.07 0.79
CA LEU A 118 14.78 -3.44 1.52
C LEU A 118 15.04 -4.47 2.62
N ARG A 119 16.28 -4.97 2.77
CA ARG A 119 16.69 -5.94 3.79
C ARG A 119 17.90 -5.45 4.58
N GLY A 120 18.09 -5.99 5.78
CA GLY A 120 19.20 -5.64 6.69
C GLY A 120 18.77 -4.65 7.79
N GLU A 121 19.69 -3.80 8.24
CA GLU A 121 19.38 -2.83 9.30
C GLU A 121 18.38 -1.78 8.82
N ALA A 122 17.18 -1.81 9.41
CA ALA A 122 16.10 -0.90 9.11
C ALA A 122 16.40 0.51 9.65
N SER A 123 16.89 1.39 8.78
CA SER A 123 16.96 2.83 9.05
C SER A 123 15.76 3.52 8.44
N ALA A 124 14.77 3.86 9.27
CA ALA A 124 13.63 4.71 8.88
C ALA A 124 14.09 6.14 8.56
N GLY A 125 13.25 6.91 7.84
CA GLY A 125 13.52 8.32 7.54
C GLY A 125 14.27 8.57 6.24
N ARG A 126 14.40 7.57 5.36
CA ARG A 126 14.82 7.83 3.98
C ARG A 126 13.64 8.50 3.26
N ARG A 127 13.80 9.78 2.88
CA ARG A 127 12.84 10.48 2.01
C ARG A 127 12.65 9.65 0.75
N GLY A 128 11.40 9.28 0.47
CA GLY A 128 11.07 8.41 -0.67
C GLY A 128 11.54 9.04 -1.98
N LEU A 129 12.54 8.41 -2.58
CA LEU A 129 12.82 8.39 -4.02
C LEU A 129 13.91 7.35 -4.25
N ILE A 130 13.56 6.08 -4.07
CA ILE A 130 14.39 5.01 -4.58
C ILE A 130 13.99 4.80 -6.05
N GLY A 131 14.58 5.61 -6.94
CA GLY A 131 14.52 5.41 -8.40
C GLY A 131 13.36 6.05 -9.19
N GLY A 132 12.74 7.15 -8.73
CA GLY A 132 11.68 7.82 -9.52
C GLY A 132 12.16 8.40 -10.86
N ARG A 133 11.22 8.62 -11.78
CA ARG A 133 11.44 9.14 -13.15
C ARG A 133 10.54 10.35 -13.39
N GLY A 134 11.00 11.30 -14.21
CA GLY A 134 10.18 12.36 -14.81
C GLY A 134 9.84 13.53 -13.89
N PRO A 135 9.37 14.67 -14.45
CA PRO A 135 8.87 15.77 -13.65
C PRO A 135 7.62 15.36 -12.87
N VAL A 136 7.57 15.80 -11.62
CA VAL A 136 6.36 15.86 -10.79
C VAL A 136 5.20 16.42 -11.62
N GLY A 137 4.05 15.72 -11.66
CA GLY A 137 2.91 16.14 -12.49
C GLY A 137 2.74 15.49 -13.85
N THR A 138 3.63 14.59 -14.30
CA THR A 138 3.61 14.10 -15.69
C THR A 138 3.15 12.65 -15.82
N ALA A 139 2.58 12.30 -16.98
CA ALA A 139 2.06 10.96 -17.28
C ALA A 139 3.11 9.83 -17.29
N GLY A 140 4.40 10.15 -17.12
CA GLY A 140 5.51 9.19 -17.03
C GLY A 140 6.25 9.23 -15.69
N ALA A 141 5.66 9.88 -14.67
CA ALA A 141 6.33 10.04 -13.40
C ALA A 141 6.20 8.81 -12.50
N LEU A 142 7.34 8.27 -12.07
CA LEU A 142 7.42 7.10 -11.19
C LEU A 142 7.61 7.50 -9.73
N VAL A 143 6.82 6.90 -8.85
CA VAL A 143 6.86 7.11 -7.41
C VAL A 143 7.07 5.78 -6.71
N VAL A 144 8.19 5.64 -6.00
CA VAL A 144 8.53 4.44 -5.23
C VAL A 144 9.02 4.84 -3.83
N PRO A 145 8.46 4.27 -2.74
CA PRO A 145 7.42 3.24 -2.71
C PRO A 145 6.06 3.64 -3.33
N HIS A 146 5.31 2.65 -3.84
CA HIS A 146 4.01 2.91 -4.46
C HIS A 146 3.05 3.54 -3.44
N PRO A 147 2.46 4.71 -3.73
CA PRO A 147 1.80 5.53 -2.71
C PRO A 147 0.71 4.85 -1.89
N ARG A 148 -0.03 3.96 -2.54
CA ARG A 148 -1.22 3.31 -1.96
C ARG A 148 -0.93 1.93 -1.39
N TYR A 149 0.28 1.39 -1.57
CA TYR A 149 0.49 -0.04 -1.29
C TYR A 149 0.25 -0.38 0.18
N THR A 150 0.51 0.56 1.09
CA THR A 150 0.32 0.37 2.54
C THR A 150 -1.12 0.20 2.97
N ALA A 151 -2.08 0.59 2.13
CA ALA A 151 -3.51 0.39 2.37
C ALA A 151 -4.05 -0.84 1.63
N ARG A 152 -3.27 -1.48 0.74
CA ARG A 152 -3.76 -2.52 -0.18
C ARG A 152 -3.46 -3.90 0.38
N LYS A 153 -4.44 -4.53 1.03
CA LYS A 153 -4.30 -5.93 1.49
C LYS A 153 -3.94 -6.87 0.34
N PHE A 154 -4.53 -6.67 -0.84
CA PHE A 154 -4.23 -7.42 -2.07
C PHE A 154 -2.80 -7.22 -2.62
N VAL A 155 -1.98 -6.36 -2.02
CA VAL A 155 -0.53 -6.25 -2.28
C VAL A 155 0.26 -6.71 -1.06
N VAL A 156 -0.09 -6.24 0.14
CA VAL A 156 0.67 -6.52 1.37
C VAL A 156 0.62 -8.00 1.76
N VAL A 157 -0.56 -8.63 1.70
CA VAL A 157 -0.71 -10.05 2.07
C VAL A 157 0.05 -10.96 1.10
N PRO A 158 -0.08 -10.86 -0.24
CA PRO A 158 0.72 -11.66 -1.16
C PRO A 158 2.22 -11.39 -1.03
N ALA A 159 2.63 -10.15 -0.73
CA ALA A 159 4.04 -9.84 -0.54
C ALA A 159 4.68 -10.61 0.63
N CYS A 160 3.90 -10.99 1.64
CA CYS A 160 4.39 -11.80 2.76
C CYS A 160 4.79 -13.22 2.32
N ASP A 161 4.24 -13.76 1.22
CA ASP A 161 4.65 -15.08 0.70
C ASP A 161 6.12 -15.10 0.23
N VAL A 162 6.66 -13.94 -0.20
CA VAL A 162 7.98 -13.87 -0.85
C VAL A 162 8.98 -12.94 -0.16
N ALA A 163 8.49 -11.94 0.55
CA ALA A 163 9.26 -10.78 1.00
C ALA A 163 8.77 -10.24 2.35
N ALA A 164 8.27 -11.10 3.25
CA ALA A 164 7.79 -10.71 4.58
C ALA A 164 8.79 -9.87 5.38
N ASP A 165 10.09 -10.11 5.19
CA ASP A 165 11.19 -9.42 5.87
C ASP A 165 11.61 -8.10 5.21
N PHE A 166 11.01 -7.73 4.07
CA PHE A 166 11.32 -6.47 3.42
C PHE A 166 10.77 -5.32 4.24
N PHE A 167 11.57 -4.29 4.50
CA PHE A 167 11.11 -3.09 5.19
C PHE A 167 10.73 -1.97 4.22
N ASP A 168 9.73 -1.19 4.61
CA ASP A 168 9.46 0.10 3.99
C ASP A 168 10.56 1.09 4.40
N PRO A 169 11.33 1.67 3.47
CA PRO A 169 12.42 2.60 3.78
C PRO A 169 11.95 3.92 4.43
N ARG A 170 10.65 4.23 4.35
CA ARG A 170 10.05 5.46 4.86
C ARG A 170 9.89 5.40 6.38
N PHE A 171 9.21 4.37 6.88
CA PHE A 171 8.88 4.21 8.30
C PHE A 171 9.54 3.01 8.98
N GLY A 172 10.20 2.13 8.22
CA GLY A 172 11.07 1.06 8.72
C GLY A 172 10.36 -0.21 9.21
N TRP A 173 9.04 -0.34 8.98
CA TRP A 173 8.32 -1.58 9.28
C TRP A 173 8.52 -2.60 8.18
N THR A 174 8.54 -3.88 8.55
CA THR A 174 8.53 -4.97 7.58
C THR A 174 7.16 -5.14 6.93
N LEU A 175 7.09 -5.84 5.80
CA LEU A 175 5.81 -6.21 5.18
C LEU A 175 4.99 -7.11 6.10
N ALA A 176 5.64 -7.95 6.91
CA ALA A 176 4.97 -8.73 7.96
C ALA A 176 4.33 -7.82 9.03
N ASP A 177 5.07 -6.85 9.55
CA ASP A 177 4.55 -5.88 10.54
C ASP A 177 3.35 -5.12 9.95
N LEU A 178 3.43 -4.71 8.68
CA LEU A 178 2.37 -4.00 7.98
C LEU A 178 1.14 -4.89 7.73
N ALA A 179 1.33 -6.18 7.39
CA ALA A 179 0.23 -7.12 7.23
C ALA A 179 -0.52 -7.33 8.55
N GLU A 180 0.23 -7.58 9.63
CA GLU A 180 -0.32 -7.71 10.98
C GLU A 180 -1.04 -6.41 11.41
N HIS A 181 -0.47 -5.26 11.10
CA HIS A 181 -1.08 -3.96 11.38
C HIS A 181 -2.47 -3.82 10.75
N LEU A 182 -2.62 -4.20 9.47
CA LEU A 182 -3.87 -4.14 8.71
C LEU A 182 -4.88 -5.20 9.15
N ASP A 183 -4.43 -6.30 9.75
CA ASP A 183 -5.30 -7.38 10.24
C ASP A 183 -5.79 -7.15 11.68
N ALA A 184 -5.00 -6.45 12.48
CA ALA A 184 -5.26 -6.29 13.91
C ALA A 184 -6.57 -5.56 14.23
N ALA A 185 -7.03 -4.62 13.38
CA ALA A 185 -8.21 -3.81 13.67
C ALA A 185 -8.97 -3.44 12.40
N THR A 186 -10.14 -2.82 12.59
CA THR A 186 -10.97 -2.41 11.46
C THR A 186 -10.34 -1.27 10.67
N PRO A 187 -10.69 -1.15 9.37
CA PRO A 187 -10.16 -0.11 8.51
C PRO A 187 -10.37 1.26 9.13
N SER A 188 -9.29 2.00 9.28
CA SER A 188 -9.34 3.28 9.97
C SER A 188 -8.31 4.27 9.50
N MET A 189 -8.68 5.54 9.54
CA MET A 189 -7.85 6.63 9.05
C MET A 189 -7.95 7.87 9.93
N ALA A 190 -6.83 8.55 10.15
CA ALA A 190 -6.83 9.90 10.70
C ALA A 190 -6.39 10.91 9.63
N LEU A 191 -7.05 12.07 9.61
CA LEU A 191 -6.72 13.17 8.71
C LEU A 191 -5.74 14.14 9.39
N LEU A 192 -4.72 14.55 8.64
CA LEU A 192 -3.71 15.51 9.09
C LEU A 192 -3.51 16.60 8.02
N GLY A 193 -3.22 17.84 8.43
CA GLY A 193 -3.09 18.95 7.48
C GLY A 193 -4.45 19.48 7.00
N GLY A 194 -4.44 20.43 6.07
CA GLY A 194 -5.64 21.21 5.73
C GLY A 194 -6.16 22.06 6.90
N ASP A 195 -7.25 22.80 6.67
CA ASP A 195 -7.99 23.45 7.76
C ASP A 195 -9.02 22.49 8.40
N GLU A 196 -9.49 22.84 9.58
CA GLU A 196 -10.42 21.98 10.34
C GLU A 196 -11.76 21.80 9.62
N ASN A 197 -12.25 22.84 8.96
CA ASN A 197 -13.50 22.79 8.23
C ASN A 197 -13.43 21.77 7.09
N LEU A 198 -12.35 21.80 6.31
CA LEU A 198 -12.11 20.83 5.24
C LEU A 198 -12.10 19.38 5.76
N ARG A 199 -11.38 19.13 6.85
CA ARG A 199 -11.33 17.78 7.45
C ARG A 199 -12.70 17.30 7.88
N ARG A 200 -13.49 18.17 8.52
CA ARG A 200 -14.86 17.83 8.93
C ARG A 200 -15.77 17.55 7.73
N THR A 201 -15.73 18.39 6.70
CA THR A 201 -16.50 18.18 5.48
C THR A 201 -16.18 16.84 4.81
N ILE A 202 -14.89 16.47 4.74
CA ILE A 202 -14.49 15.15 4.22
C ILE A 202 -15.07 14.02 5.08
N CYS A 203 -14.95 14.11 6.41
CA CYS A 203 -15.49 13.10 7.33
C CYS A 203 -17.01 12.96 7.22
N GLU A 204 -17.74 14.07 7.15
CA GLU A 204 -19.21 14.10 6.98
C GLU A 204 -19.62 13.41 5.67
N ARG A 205 -18.97 13.76 4.56
CA ARG A 205 -19.23 13.12 3.27
C ARG A 205 -18.92 11.62 3.28
N LEU A 206 -17.82 11.20 3.89
CA LEU A 206 -17.50 9.77 4.04
C LEU A 206 -18.57 9.02 4.85
N ALA A 207 -19.16 9.66 5.86
CA ALA A 207 -20.25 9.08 6.63
C ALA A 207 -21.54 8.96 5.83
N GLU A 208 -21.89 10.00 5.09
CA GLU A 208 -23.13 10.07 4.30
C GLU A 208 -23.07 9.17 3.04
N GLU A 209 -21.96 9.21 2.30
CA GLU A 209 -21.82 8.57 0.99
C GLU A 209 -21.28 7.14 1.09
N HIS A 210 -20.47 6.84 2.11
CA HIS A 210 -19.74 5.57 2.22
C HIS A 210 -19.98 4.83 3.55
N GLN A 211 -20.88 5.32 4.42
CA GLN A 211 -21.22 4.70 5.70
C GLN A 211 -20.02 4.51 6.66
N ILE A 212 -18.99 5.35 6.52
CA ILE A 212 -17.80 5.35 7.38
C ILE A 212 -18.09 6.16 8.65
N GLN A 213 -17.80 5.60 9.83
CA GLN A 213 -18.05 6.29 11.08
C GLN A 213 -17.05 7.42 11.33
N ILE A 214 -17.49 8.48 12.00
CA ILE A 214 -16.61 9.57 12.44
C ILE A 214 -16.27 9.34 13.91
N VAL A 215 -14.98 9.32 14.23
CA VAL A 215 -14.48 9.13 15.61
C VAL A 215 -13.51 10.26 15.95
N ASP A 216 -13.76 10.99 17.03
CA ASP A 216 -12.86 12.04 17.50
C ASP A 216 -11.58 11.47 18.12
N ALA A 217 -10.45 12.12 17.86
CA ALA A 217 -9.15 11.71 18.40
C ALA A 217 -9.12 11.69 19.94
N GLU A 218 -9.86 12.58 20.62
CA GLU A 218 -9.99 12.55 22.08
C GLU A 218 -10.72 11.30 22.60
N ALA A 219 -11.68 10.78 21.83
CA ALA A 219 -12.37 9.54 22.19
C ALA A 219 -11.43 8.34 22.09
N ILE A 220 -10.57 8.33 21.07
CA ILE A 220 -9.50 7.34 20.90
C ILE A 220 -8.54 7.35 22.10
N GLU A 221 -8.13 8.54 22.55
CA GLU A 221 -7.20 8.71 23.68
C GLU A 221 -7.79 8.28 25.02
N ARG A 222 -9.09 8.50 25.25
CA ARG A 222 -9.77 8.13 26.50
C ARG A 222 -9.95 6.62 26.66
N GLY A 223 -9.52 5.82 25.68
CA GLY A 223 -9.74 4.39 25.68
C GLY A 223 -11.23 4.05 25.74
N VAL A 224 -12.11 4.97 25.29
CA VAL A 224 -13.50 4.62 24.99
C VAL A 224 -13.35 3.55 23.96
N SER A 225 -13.61 2.31 24.40
CA SER A 225 -13.29 1.17 23.59
C SER A 225 -14.03 1.39 22.28
N ILE A 226 -13.27 1.59 21.21
CA ILE A 226 -13.83 1.58 19.87
C ILE A 226 -14.61 0.24 19.72
N GLN A 227 -14.28 -0.80 20.50
CA GLN A 227 -15.07 -2.03 20.66
C GLN A 227 -16.44 -1.81 21.34
N ASP A 228 -16.60 -0.95 22.36
CA ASP A 228 -17.90 -0.72 23.03
C ASP A 228 -18.89 0.06 22.16
N ALA A 229 -18.41 0.91 21.26
CA ALA A 229 -19.23 1.59 20.26
C ALA A 229 -19.54 0.71 19.02
N LEU A 230 -18.88 -0.45 18.91
CA LEU A 230 -18.91 -1.30 17.70
C LEU A 230 -19.39 -2.74 17.94
N TRP A 231 -19.45 -3.23 19.18
CA TRP A 231 -19.89 -4.60 19.49
C TRP A 231 -21.40 -4.64 19.74
N SER A 232 -22.18 -4.73 18.66
CA SER A 232 -23.40 -5.54 18.80
C SER A 232 -22.97 -7.00 18.96
N SER A 233 -23.63 -7.76 19.83
CA SER A 233 -23.36 -9.15 20.25
C SER A 233 -23.38 -10.24 19.14
N ASN A 234 -22.96 -9.93 17.92
CA ASN A 234 -22.87 -10.82 16.79
C ASN A 234 -21.39 -10.93 16.34
N PRO A 235 -20.75 -12.12 16.41
CA PRO A 235 -19.37 -12.32 15.97
C PRO A 235 -19.15 -12.12 14.45
N PHE A 236 -20.23 -11.87 13.69
CA PHE A 236 -20.19 -11.47 12.29
C PHE A 236 -20.38 -9.96 12.07
N ASN A 237 -20.54 -9.16 13.15
CA ASN A 237 -20.61 -7.70 13.02
C ASN A 237 -19.19 -7.14 13.05
N HIS A 238 -18.55 -7.12 11.87
CA HIS A 238 -17.30 -6.40 11.69
C HIS A 238 -17.53 -4.94 12.08
N ALA A 239 -16.76 -4.47 13.06
CA ALA A 239 -16.73 -3.08 13.48
C ALA A 239 -16.69 -2.16 12.24
N LYS A 240 -17.59 -1.18 12.14
CA LYS A 240 -17.66 -0.31 10.96
C LYS A 240 -16.32 0.43 10.76
N PRO A 241 -15.90 0.67 9.51
CA PRO A 241 -14.72 1.47 9.24
C PRO A 241 -14.91 2.88 9.81
N TRP A 242 -13.83 3.52 10.25
CA TRP A 242 -13.92 4.85 10.87
C TRP A 242 -12.84 5.81 10.41
N VAL A 243 -13.17 7.10 10.42
CA VAL A 243 -12.28 8.21 10.11
C VAL A 243 -12.25 9.21 11.26
N SER A 244 -11.09 9.78 11.53
CA SER A 244 -10.92 10.87 12.48
C SER A 244 -10.48 12.16 11.79
N PRO A 245 -11.06 13.33 12.10
CA PRO A 245 -10.64 14.61 11.54
C PRO A 245 -9.31 15.10 12.14
N SER A 246 -8.68 14.34 13.04
CA SER A 246 -7.38 14.67 13.61
C SER A 246 -6.61 13.42 14.04
N VAL A 247 -5.29 13.55 14.18
CA VAL A 247 -4.42 12.46 14.65
C VAL A 247 -4.37 12.44 16.18
N PRO A 248 -4.60 11.28 16.85
CA PRO A 248 -4.43 11.11 18.29
C PRO A 248 -3.05 11.54 18.80
N ARG A 249 -2.99 12.16 19.98
CA ARG A 249 -1.75 12.57 20.65
C ARG A 249 -0.86 11.38 20.97
N SER A 250 -1.44 10.27 21.40
CA SER A 250 -0.70 9.02 21.65
C SER A 250 0.12 8.58 20.42
N LEU A 251 -0.41 8.76 19.21
CA LEU A 251 0.32 8.48 17.98
C LEU A 251 1.42 9.51 17.68
N ARG A 252 1.32 10.74 18.20
CA ARG A 252 2.38 11.77 18.07
C ARG A 252 3.50 11.55 19.09
N GLU A 253 3.16 11.03 20.26
CA GLU A 253 4.08 10.85 21.41
C GLU A 253 4.80 9.49 21.37
N ASN A 254 4.12 8.41 20.95
CA ASN A 254 4.69 7.06 20.82
C ASN A 254 5.69 6.90 19.65
N VAL A 255 5.88 7.94 18.84
CA VAL A 255 6.78 7.93 17.69
C VAL A 255 8.27 8.05 18.06
N ASN A 256 8.59 8.23 19.35
CA ASN A 256 9.94 8.06 19.89
C ASN A 256 10.30 6.56 20.09
N VAL A 257 10.33 5.81 18.99
CA VAL A 257 10.47 4.33 18.94
C VAL A 257 11.91 3.85 19.20
N GLU A 258 12.88 4.73 19.51
CA GLU A 258 14.23 4.27 19.91
C GLU A 258 14.22 3.45 21.21
N LYS A 259 13.14 3.52 22.00
CA LYS A 259 12.98 2.75 23.24
C LYS A 259 12.23 1.41 23.10
N SER A 260 11.50 1.15 22.01
CA SER A 260 10.51 0.05 22.00
C SER A 260 11.02 -1.31 21.50
N ARG A 261 12.30 -1.47 21.15
CA ARG A 261 12.88 -2.79 20.79
C ARG A 261 13.39 -3.59 22.00
N SER A 262 13.37 -2.99 23.19
CA SER A 262 13.63 -3.68 24.48
C SER A 262 12.36 -4.01 25.26
N GLU A 263 11.18 -3.73 24.70
CA GLU A 263 9.88 -3.86 25.34
C GLU A 263 9.15 -5.12 24.86
N SER A 264 8.17 -5.58 25.65
CA SER A 264 7.51 -6.87 25.48
C SER A 264 6.69 -6.93 24.18
N ALA A 265 6.43 -8.14 23.65
CA ALA A 265 5.71 -8.33 22.38
C ALA A 265 4.27 -7.74 22.34
N GLU A 266 3.73 -7.36 23.50
CA GLU A 266 2.42 -6.72 23.67
C GLU A 266 2.47 -5.18 23.51
N GLU A 267 3.65 -4.56 23.56
CA GLU A 267 3.84 -3.11 23.49
C GLU A 267 4.16 -2.59 22.07
N MET A 268 4.12 -3.47 21.07
CA MET A 268 4.44 -3.11 19.69
C MET A 268 3.43 -2.12 19.10
N PRO A 269 3.88 -0.99 18.50
CA PRO A 269 3.00 0.10 18.07
C PRO A 269 1.97 -0.31 17.00
N PHE A 270 2.30 -1.29 16.15
CA PHE A 270 1.39 -1.76 15.09
C PHE A 270 0.24 -2.64 15.57
N ARG A 271 0.31 -3.20 16.79
CA ARG A 271 -0.76 -4.02 17.42
C ARG A 271 -1.77 -3.20 18.23
N GLN A 272 -1.54 -1.90 18.41
CA GLN A 272 -2.43 -1.04 19.20
C GLN A 272 -3.78 -0.84 18.51
N LEU A 273 -4.81 -1.54 18.98
CA LEU A 273 -6.14 -1.61 18.34
C LEU A 273 -6.88 -0.27 18.22
N GLY A 274 -6.62 0.66 19.15
CA GLY A 274 -7.28 1.97 19.18
C GLY A 274 -6.71 2.99 18.18
N LEU A 275 -5.53 2.74 17.60
CA LEU A 275 -4.87 3.69 16.69
C LEU A 275 -5.35 3.52 15.24
N PRO A 276 -5.35 4.60 14.43
CA PRO A 276 -5.76 4.54 13.04
C PRO A 276 -4.78 3.69 12.21
N ARG A 277 -5.30 2.84 11.32
CA ARG A 277 -4.47 2.01 10.43
C ARG A 277 -3.66 2.83 9.40
N LEU A 278 -4.16 4.01 9.05
CA LEU A 278 -3.54 4.88 8.06
C LEU A 278 -3.66 6.35 8.48
N ILE A 279 -2.70 7.17 8.07
CA ILE A 279 -2.82 8.62 8.22
C ILE A 279 -2.85 9.25 6.84
N ALA A 280 -3.90 10.01 6.54
CA ALA A 280 -3.97 10.79 5.32
C ALA A 280 -3.56 12.24 5.58
N ARG A 281 -2.43 12.65 5.02
CA ARG A 281 -1.99 14.04 5.02
C ARG A 281 -2.62 14.79 3.85
N ILE A 282 -3.51 15.72 4.17
CA ILE A 282 -4.11 16.65 3.24
C ILE A 282 -3.07 17.70 2.84
N GLU A 283 -2.86 17.82 1.53
CA GLU A 283 -2.03 18.86 0.95
C GLU A 283 -2.81 19.62 -0.14
N ARG A 284 -2.69 20.96 -0.13
CA ARG A 284 -3.17 21.80 -1.24
C ARG A 284 -2.18 21.70 -2.39
N THR A 285 -2.66 21.49 -3.62
CA THR A 285 -1.73 21.44 -4.74
C THR A 285 -1.40 22.83 -5.27
N THR A 286 -0.21 22.89 -5.85
CA THR A 286 0.38 23.98 -6.63
C THR A 286 1.11 23.31 -7.79
N LEU A 287 1.58 24.04 -8.79
CA LEU A 287 2.39 23.42 -9.86
C LEU A 287 3.64 22.69 -9.34
N ALA A 288 4.19 23.11 -8.20
CA ALA A 288 5.34 22.46 -7.56
C ALA A 288 4.96 21.27 -6.66
N THR A 289 3.70 21.20 -6.23
CA THR A 289 3.21 20.23 -5.23
C THR A 289 2.17 19.26 -5.78
N ARG A 290 1.61 19.48 -6.97
CA ARG A 290 0.61 18.58 -7.57
C ARG A 290 1.15 17.19 -7.88
N TRP A 291 0.26 16.21 -7.93
CA TRP A 291 0.64 14.83 -8.10
C TRP A 291 1.36 14.54 -9.41
N PRO A 292 2.44 13.74 -9.42
CA PRO A 292 3.14 13.18 -8.24
C PRO A 292 4.24 14.11 -7.70
N ALA A 293 4.21 14.55 -6.43
CA ALA A 293 5.31 15.30 -5.79
C ALA A 293 6.04 14.46 -4.71
N PRO A 294 7.05 13.64 -5.09
CA PRO A 294 7.63 12.63 -4.21
C PRO A 294 8.27 13.20 -2.95
N HIS A 295 8.81 14.42 -3.02
CA HIS A 295 9.48 15.09 -1.91
C HIS A 295 8.54 15.50 -0.77
N GLN A 296 7.22 15.50 -1.01
CA GLN A 296 6.20 15.87 0.00
C GLN A 296 5.42 14.69 0.53
N MET A 297 5.48 13.54 -0.15
CA MET A 297 4.72 12.38 0.25
C MET A 297 5.14 11.80 1.61
N TRP A 298 6.34 12.14 2.11
CA TRP A 298 6.93 11.48 3.30
C TRP A 298 7.71 12.44 4.20
N PRO A 299 7.05 13.04 5.21
CA PRO A 299 7.75 13.78 6.24
C PRO A 299 8.60 12.83 7.09
N VAL A 300 9.75 13.34 7.51
CA VAL A 300 10.88 12.58 8.06
C VAL A 300 10.75 12.26 9.56
N SER A 301 9.59 12.51 10.16
CA SER A 301 9.45 12.63 11.61
C SER A 301 8.56 11.59 12.27
N TRP A 302 7.96 10.64 11.53
CA TRP A 302 7.18 9.56 12.16
C TRP A 302 7.29 8.19 11.48
N ARG A 303 7.25 7.13 12.30
CA ARG A 303 7.33 5.73 11.87
C ARG A 303 5.94 5.09 11.79
N TRP A 304 5.06 5.67 10.97
CA TRP A 304 3.69 5.16 10.75
C TRP A 304 3.34 5.22 9.26
N PRO A 305 2.49 4.31 8.74
CA PRO A 305 1.98 4.40 7.37
C PRO A 305 1.27 5.73 7.12
N GLU A 306 1.83 6.53 6.21
CA GLU A 306 1.27 7.81 5.77
C GLU A 306 0.91 7.76 4.28
N TYR A 307 -0.28 8.27 4.01
CA TYR A 307 -0.87 8.46 2.70
C TYR A 307 -0.97 9.97 2.40
N ARG A 308 -0.55 10.40 1.21
CA ARG A 308 -0.71 11.79 0.77
C ARG A 308 -2.04 11.93 0.04
N LEU A 309 -2.90 12.83 0.52
CA LEU A 309 -4.19 13.13 -0.06
C LEU A 309 -4.19 14.54 -0.66
N GLU A 310 -4.31 14.63 -1.98
CA GLU A 310 -4.48 15.90 -2.67
C GLU A 310 -5.95 16.30 -2.68
N VAL A 311 -6.26 17.51 -2.19
CA VAL A 311 -7.65 17.94 -2.04
C VAL A 311 -7.92 19.19 -2.86
N ASP A 312 -7.70 19.07 -4.17
CA ASP A 312 -8.16 20.08 -5.14
C ASP A 312 -9.58 19.81 -5.60
N ASP A 313 -9.97 18.53 -5.55
CA ASP A 313 -11.28 18.02 -5.89
C ASP A 313 -11.78 17.19 -4.70
N LEU A 314 -12.88 17.63 -4.10
CA LEU A 314 -13.44 17.00 -2.91
C LEU A 314 -14.08 15.64 -3.23
N ASP A 315 -14.70 15.48 -4.40
CA ASP A 315 -15.30 14.21 -4.84
C ASP A 315 -14.19 13.17 -5.02
N TRP A 316 -13.08 13.59 -5.65
CA TRP A 316 -11.90 12.74 -5.78
C TRP A 316 -11.32 12.36 -4.41
N ALA A 317 -11.16 13.33 -3.49
CA ALA A 317 -10.57 13.07 -2.18
C ALA A 317 -11.41 12.11 -1.33
N VAL A 318 -12.74 12.28 -1.34
CA VAL A 318 -13.69 11.38 -0.65
C VAL A 318 -13.63 9.98 -1.26
N GLY A 319 -13.70 9.87 -2.59
CA GLY A 319 -13.61 8.58 -3.28
C GLY A 319 -12.27 7.86 -3.07
N GLU A 320 -11.17 8.61 -3.00
CA GLU A 320 -9.83 8.07 -2.75
C GLU A 320 -9.68 7.52 -1.32
N ILE A 321 -10.21 8.24 -0.30
CA ILE A 321 -10.23 7.72 1.08
C ILE A 321 -11.11 6.47 1.16
N ALA A 322 -12.30 6.50 0.58
CA ALA A 322 -13.20 5.34 0.56
C ALA A 322 -12.52 4.12 -0.09
N SER A 323 -11.87 4.32 -1.24
CA SER A 323 -11.10 3.27 -1.92
C SER A 323 -9.94 2.74 -1.06
N ALA A 324 -9.27 3.60 -0.30
CA ALA A 324 -8.23 3.16 0.64
C ALA A 324 -8.81 2.32 1.80
N MET A 325 -9.98 2.68 2.33
CA MET A 325 -10.68 1.89 3.35
C MET A 325 -11.10 0.51 2.81
N ASP A 326 -11.70 0.48 1.63
CA ASP A 326 -12.09 -0.78 0.96
C ASP A 326 -10.86 -1.66 0.68
N SER A 327 -9.73 -1.04 0.29
CA SER A 327 -8.46 -1.74 0.06
C SER A 327 -7.90 -2.38 1.35
N MET A 328 -8.12 -1.75 2.51
CA MET A 328 -7.71 -2.28 3.81
C MET A 328 -8.66 -3.38 4.31
N PHE A 329 -9.89 -3.43 3.79
CA PHE A 329 -10.91 -4.40 4.21
C PHE A 329 -11.14 -5.54 3.21
N CYS A 330 -10.56 -5.47 2.02
CA CYS A 330 -10.94 -6.39 0.95
C CYS A 330 -10.72 -7.85 1.33
N ASP A 331 -11.71 -8.69 1.04
CA ASP A 331 -11.55 -10.13 1.09
C ASP A 331 -10.44 -10.55 0.13
N ILE A 332 -9.53 -11.38 0.63
CA ILE A 332 -8.39 -11.88 -0.13
C ILE A 332 -8.28 -13.39 0.06
N CYS A 333 -8.45 -14.14 -1.03
CA CYS A 333 -8.48 -15.59 -0.99
C CYS A 333 -7.35 -16.16 -1.86
N PRO A 334 -6.43 -16.98 -1.32
CA PRO A 334 -5.45 -17.67 -2.16
C PRO A 334 -6.16 -18.67 -3.07
N VAL A 335 -5.82 -18.65 -4.36
CA VAL A 335 -6.37 -19.60 -5.36
C VAL A 335 -5.35 -20.65 -5.80
N THR A 336 -4.06 -20.43 -5.52
CA THR A 336 -3.00 -21.44 -5.70
C THR A 336 -2.39 -21.83 -4.35
N ASN A 337 -1.78 -23.03 -4.30
CA ASN A 337 -1.12 -23.54 -3.10
C ASN A 337 0.21 -22.83 -2.82
N ASP A 338 0.92 -22.45 -3.87
CA ASP A 338 2.23 -21.81 -3.84
C ASP A 338 2.38 -20.80 -4.99
N GLY A 339 3.60 -20.28 -5.15
CA GLY A 339 3.96 -19.31 -6.18
C GLY A 339 4.35 -19.91 -7.53
N ASP A 340 4.31 -21.22 -7.71
CA ASP A 340 4.82 -21.92 -8.91
C ASP A 340 3.75 -22.04 -10.02
N TRP A 341 3.01 -20.96 -10.26
CA TRP A 341 1.89 -20.91 -11.20
C TRP A 341 2.26 -20.47 -12.63
N TRP A 342 3.54 -20.21 -12.91
CA TRP A 342 4.02 -19.69 -14.21
C TRP A 342 5.21 -20.45 -14.78
#